data_AF-A0A258GEP2-F1
#
_entry.id   AF-A0A258GEP2-F1
#
_cell.length_a   1.000
_cell.length_b   1.000
_cell.length_c   1.000
_cell.angle_alpha   90.00
_cell.angle_beta   90.00
_cell.angle_gamma   90.00
#
_symmetry.space_group_name_H-M   'P 1'
#
loop_
_entity.id
_entity.type
_entity.pdbx_description
1 polymer ?
#
loop_
_entity_poly.entity_id
_entity_poly.type
_entity_poly.pdbx_seq_one_letter_code
_entity_poly.pdbx_strand_id
1 'polypeptide(L)'
;NGTGQTTGEQKRTHTLSNGEVIWDLAGNVWEWTDATVSNGRQPGAAGVVAREWNSGISAGGLSINPFPAYANPQAIGWTSANGLGQVSSNSDEQNVRAFLRGAAFYNHALAGVYGLSFSLAPGSPGDRFGFRATYY
;
A
#
# COMPACT_ATOMS: atom_id res chain seq x y z
N ASN A 1 -22.04 -19.17 9.34
CA ASN A 1 -21.32 -18.43 8.28
C ASN A 1 -22.02 -17.10 8.08
N GLY A 2 -21.35 -15.98 8.31
CA GLY A 2 -21.91 -14.64 8.23
C GLY A 2 -20.87 -13.65 7.71
N THR A 3 -21.30 -12.59 7.04
CA THR A 3 -20.42 -11.54 6.52
C THR A 3 -20.72 -10.23 7.23
N GLY A 4 -19.73 -9.69 7.92
CA GLY A 4 -19.75 -8.38 8.56
C GLY A 4 -20.64 -8.27 9.80
N GLN A 5 -20.27 -7.38 10.72
CA GLN A 5 -21.22 -6.89 11.71
C GLN A 5 -22.18 -5.88 11.09
N THR A 6 -23.46 -5.96 11.42
CA THR A 6 -24.49 -5.00 10.98
C THR A 6 -24.42 -3.67 11.73
N THR A 7 -23.60 -3.58 12.78
CA THR A 7 -23.40 -2.40 13.62
C THR A 7 -21.91 -2.30 14.03
N GLY A 8 -21.43 -1.11 14.42
CA GLY A 8 -20.02 -0.87 14.79
C GLY A 8 -19.05 -0.64 13.62
N GLU A 9 -17.75 -0.49 13.92
CA GLU A 9 -16.69 -0.14 12.95
C GLU A 9 -16.22 -1.35 12.10
N GLN A 10 -16.51 -2.58 12.55
CA GLN A 10 -15.97 -3.82 12.00
C GLN A 10 -16.90 -4.46 10.95
N LYS A 11 -17.31 -3.67 9.95
CA LYS A 11 -18.36 -4.07 8.98
C LYS A 11 -17.89 -5.02 7.87
N ARG A 12 -16.60 -5.35 7.78
CA ARG A 12 -16.01 -6.17 6.69
C ARG A 12 -15.11 -7.28 7.21
N THR A 13 -15.69 -8.15 8.03
CA THR A 13 -15.07 -9.38 8.48
C THR A 13 -15.80 -10.60 7.92
N HIS A 14 -15.06 -11.67 7.66
CA HIS A 14 -15.61 -12.99 7.37
C HIS A 14 -15.10 -13.98 8.41
N THR A 15 -16.02 -14.50 9.24
CA THR A 15 -15.69 -15.50 10.27
C THR A 15 -15.80 -16.89 9.67
N LEU A 16 -14.68 -17.61 9.64
CA LEU A 16 -14.60 -18.98 9.17
C LEU A 16 -15.28 -19.95 10.15
N SER A 17 -15.63 -21.15 9.69
CA SER A 17 -16.26 -22.18 10.52
C SER A 17 -15.36 -22.68 11.67
N ASN A 18 -14.05 -22.43 11.60
CA ASN A 18 -13.08 -22.74 12.65
C ASN A 18 -12.92 -21.61 13.70
N GLY A 19 -13.67 -20.50 13.56
CA GLY A 19 -13.64 -19.37 14.49
C GLY A 19 -12.61 -18.29 14.17
N GLU A 20 -11.75 -18.48 13.16
CA GLU A 20 -10.82 -17.45 12.70
C GLU A 20 -11.55 -16.33 11.95
N VAL A 21 -11.02 -15.10 12.04
CA VAL A 21 -11.62 -13.91 11.44
C VAL A 21 -10.72 -13.39 10.32
N ILE A 22 -11.23 -13.42 9.09
CA ILE A 22 -10.61 -12.75 7.95
C ILE A 22 -11.06 -11.29 7.95
N TRP A 23 -10.09 -10.38 7.95
CA TRP A 23 -10.31 -8.94 7.81
C TRP A 23 -9.99 -8.53 6.38
N ASP A 24 -10.93 -7.83 5.74
CA ASP A 24 -10.72 -7.04 4.51
C ASP A 24 -9.66 -7.57 3.51
N LEU A 25 -10.05 -8.49 2.63
CA LEU A 25 -9.23 -8.83 1.45
C LEU A 25 -9.42 -7.75 0.37
N ALA A 26 -8.69 -6.64 0.49
CA ALA A 26 -8.50 -5.70 -0.63
C ALA A 26 -7.48 -6.32 -1.61
N GLY A 27 -7.89 -7.36 -2.33
CA GLY A 27 -6.97 -8.19 -3.11
C GLY A 27 -7.43 -8.37 -4.55
N ASN A 28 -7.40 -7.32 -5.36
CA ASN A 28 -7.42 -7.46 -6.82
C ASN A 28 -6.91 -6.21 -7.57
N VAL A 29 -7.12 -5.02 -7.00
CA VAL A 29 -6.77 -3.73 -7.60
C VAL A 29 -6.11 -2.83 -6.55
N TRP A 30 -5.39 -1.80 -7.00
CA TRP A 30 -4.82 -0.79 -6.12
C TRP A 30 -5.90 -0.13 -5.25
N GLU A 31 -5.60 0.09 -3.96
CA GLU A 31 -6.41 0.97 -3.12
C GLU A 31 -5.90 2.40 -3.25
N TRP A 32 -6.72 3.27 -3.83
CA TRP A 32 -6.50 4.71 -3.86
C TRP A 32 -6.92 5.31 -2.53
N THR A 33 -6.00 6.01 -1.85
CA THR A 33 -6.28 6.72 -0.60
C THR A 33 -6.43 8.24 -0.82
N ASP A 34 -6.95 8.94 0.18
CA ASP A 34 -7.07 10.41 0.17
C ASP A 34 -5.72 11.15 0.24
N ALA A 35 -4.63 10.42 0.51
CA ALA A 35 -3.29 10.98 0.65
C ALA A 35 -2.64 11.31 -0.70
N THR A 36 -1.80 12.35 -0.70
CA THR A 36 -0.99 12.76 -1.86
C THR A 36 0.42 13.15 -1.44
N VAL A 37 1.36 13.12 -2.39
CA VAL A 37 2.75 13.55 -2.21
C VAL A 37 3.20 14.36 -3.43
N SER A 38 4.08 15.33 -3.21
CA SER A 38 4.62 16.21 -4.26
C SER A 38 6.01 16.74 -3.87
N ASN A 39 6.61 17.56 -4.73
CA ASN A 39 7.85 18.32 -4.42
C ASN A 39 9.04 17.44 -4.02
N GLY A 40 9.25 16.31 -4.70
CA GLY A 40 10.36 15.39 -4.44
C GLY A 40 10.29 14.66 -3.10
N ARG A 41 9.08 14.54 -2.52
CA ARG A 41 8.89 13.96 -1.19
C ARG A 41 8.52 12.47 -1.20
N GLN A 42 8.56 11.81 -2.35
CA GLN A 42 8.32 10.37 -2.40
C GLN A 42 9.45 9.61 -1.66
N PRO A 43 9.14 8.49 -0.99
CA PRO A 43 10.17 7.56 -0.55
C PRO A 43 10.93 6.99 -1.76
N GLY A 44 12.10 6.40 -1.55
CA GLY A 44 12.87 5.80 -2.63
C GLY A 44 14.16 6.56 -2.94
N ALA A 45 14.49 6.55 -4.23
CA ALA A 45 15.62 7.24 -4.85
C ALA A 45 15.20 7.72 -6.25
N ALA A 46 16.08 8.45 -6.93
CA ALA A 46 15.82 9.00 -8.25
C ALA A 46 15.42 7.92 -9.27
N GLY A 47 14.52 8.31 -10.19
CA GLY A 47 14.00 7.46 -11.25
C GLY A 47 12.78 6.63 -10.84
N VAL A 48 11.84 6.44 -11.78
CA VAL A 48 10.60 5.68 -11.56
C VAL A 48 10.91 4.18 -11.57
N VAL A 49 11.15 3.62 -10.38
CA VAL A 49 11.56 2.22 -10.23
C VAL A 49 10.88 1.60 -9.00
N ALA A 50 10.47 0.34 -9.13
CA ALA A 50 10.02 -0.45 -7.98
C ALA A 50 11.23 -0.93 -7.16
N ARG A 51 11.22 -0.66 -5.86
CA ARG A 51 12.34 -0.92 -4.95
C ARG A 51 11.88 -1.72 -3.74
N GLU A 52 12.75 -2.59 -3.25
CA GLU A 52 12.57 -3.27 -1.98
C GLU A 52 12.68 -2.27 -0.82
N TRP A 53 11.86 -2.44 0.21
CA TRP A 53 11.90 -1.56 1.38
C TRP A 53 13.22 -1.66 2.18
N ASN A 54 13.91 -2.79 2.09
CA ASN A 54 15.20 -3.01 2.74
C ASN A 54 16.42 -2.60 1.88
N SER A 55 16.21 -1.97 0.71
CA SER A 55 17.29 -1.61 -0.22
C SER A 55 18.05 -0.31 0.13
N GLY A 56 17.91 0.19 1.35
CA GLY A 56 18.60 1.42 1.80
C GLY A 56 18.05 2.72 1.19
N ILE A 57 16.77 2.72 0.79
CA ILE A 57 16.09 3.90 0.26
C ILE A 57 15.69 4.91 1.35
N SER A 58 15.44 6.16 0.97
CA SER A 58 14.92 7.18 1.89
C SER A 58 13.41 7.00 2.13
N ALA A 59 12.93 7.39 3.32
CA ALA A 59 11.50 7.53 3.59
C ALA A 59 10.87 8.73 2.87
N GLY A 60 11.69 9.60 2.27
CA GLY A 60 11.25 10.84 1.65
C GLY A 60 10.63 11.76 2.69
N GLY A 61 9.49 12.36 2.34
CA GLY A 61 8.77 13.28 3.22
C GLY A 61 7.54 12.68 3.90
N LEU A 62 7.44 11.34 3.98
CA LEU A 62 6.34 10.66 4.66
C LEU A 62 6.35 10.98 6.17
N SER A 63 5.17 11.24 6.73
CA SER A 63 5.00 11.60 8.15
C SER A 63 5.19 10.41 9.10
N ILE A 64 4.97 9.19 8.60
CA ILE A 64 5.13 7.93 9.34
C ILE A 64 6.31 7.18 8.76
N ASN A 65 7.09 6.51 9.62
CA ASN A 65 8.16 5.62 9.19
C ASN A 65 7.58 4.46 8.35
N PRO A 66 7.89 4.38 7.05
CA PRO A 66 7.25 3.42 6.15
C PRO A 66 7.95 2.05 6.13
N PHE A 67 9.11 1.90 6.81
CA PHE A 67 9.93 0.70 6.70
C PHE A 67 9.32 -0.47 7.50
N PRO A 68 9.15 -1.66 6.91
CA PRO A 68 8.60 -2.83 7.61
C PRO A 68 9.32 -3.17 8.93
N ALA A 69 10.64 -2.96 8.96
CA ALA A 69 11.48 -3.18 10.14
C ALA A 69 11.09 -2.31 11.35
N TYR A 70 10.43 -1.17 11.12
CA TYR A 70 9.95 -0.30 12.18
C TYR A 70 8.75 -0.90 12.92
N ALA A 71 7.83 -1.55 12.19
CA ALA A 71 6.67 -2.23 12.77
C ALA A 71 7.02 -3.63 13.30
N ASN A 72 7.95 -4.33 12.64
CA ASN A 72 8.44 -5.63 13.04
C ASN A 72 9.95 -5.73 12.81
N PRO A 73 10.80 -5.71 13.86
CA PRO A 73 12.26 -5.79 13.71
C PRO A 73 12.75 -7.02 12.93
N GLN A 74 12.00 -8.12 12.92
CA GLN A 74 12.36 -9.32 12.15
C GLN A 74 12.24 -9.10 10.64
N ALA A 75 11.54 -8.06 10.20
CA ALA A 75 11.34 -7.74 8.78
C ALA A 75 12.52 -7.01 8.14
N ILE A 76 13.64 -6.81 8.84
CA ILE A 76 14.83 -6.13 8.31
C ILE A 76 15.39 -6.79 7.04
N GLY A 77 15.29 -8.12 6.93
CA GLY A 77 15.75 -8.89 5.77
C GLY A 77 14.65 -9.28 4.80
N TRP A 78 13.40 -8.92 5.08
CA TRP A 78 12.27 -9.34 4.25
C TRP A 78 12.20 -8.52 2.97
N THR A 79 11.83 -9.17 1.88
CA THR A 79 11.63 -8.55 0.57
C THR A 79 10.24 -8.89 0.01
N SER A 80 9.95 -8.47 -1.21
CA SER A 80 8.80 -8.95 -1.99
C SER A 80 8.68 -10.48 -2.05
N ALA A 81 9.78 -11.23 -1.95
CA ALA A 81 9.75 -12.69 -1.87
C ALA A 81 9.06 -13.21 -0.60
N ASN A 82 8.98 -12.39 0.45
CA ASN A 82 8.23 -12.66 1.68
C ASN A 82 6.80 -12.09 1.66
N GLY A 83 6.31 -11.58 0.51
CA GLY A 83 4.96 -11.02 0.37
C GLY A 83 4.81 -9.60 0.93
N LEU A 84 5.91 -8.89 1.21
CA LEU A 84 5.85 -7.48 1.64
C LEU A 84 5.32 -6.55 0.54
N GLY A 85 5.64 -6.83 -0.71
CA GLY A 85 5.50 -5.87 -1.81
C GLY A 85 6.68 -4.91 -1.89
N GLN A 86 6.62 -4.02 -2.88
CA GLN A 86 7.67 -3.02 -3.16
C GLN A 86 7.10 -1.61 -3.10
N VAL A 87 7.99 -0.61 -3.15
CA VAL A 87 7.61 0.79 -3.38
C VAL A 87 7.99 1.21 -4.80
N SER A 88 7.01 1.63 -5.59
CA SER A 88 7.19 2.20 -6.93
C SER A 88 7.10 3.71 -6.83
N SER A 89 8.26 4.36 -6.89
CA SER A 89 8.40 5.78 -6.59
C SER A 89 9.54 6.42 -7.37
N ASN A 90 9.57 7.75 -7.37
CA ASN A 90 10.67 8.57 -7.86
C ASN A 90 10.87 9.73 -6.88
N SER A 91 12.02 9.77 -6.19
CA SER A 91 12.32 10.84 -5.23
C SER A 91 12.44 12.21 -5.86
N ASP A 92 12.59 12.30 -7.18
CA ASP A 92 12.72 13.58 -7.90
C ASP A 92 11.39 14.06 -8.49
N GLU A 93 10.30 13.31 -8.29
CA GLU A 93 8.97 13.68 -8.80
C GLU A 93 8.47 14.98 -8.18
N GLN A 94 8.23 15.98 -9.03
CA GLN A 94 7.75 17.30 -8.60
C GLN A 94 6.22 17.40 -8.60
N ASN A 95 5.54 16.62 -9.44
CA ASN A 95 4.09 16.66 -9.56
C ASN A 95 3.41 16.01 -8.36
N VAL A 96 2.14 16.39 -8.14
CA VAL A 96 1.29 15.74 -7.14
C VAL A 96 0.95 14.34 -7.61
N ARG A 97 1.21 13.34 -6.76
CA ARG A 97 0.88 11.94 -6.98
C ARG A 97 -0.02 11.40 -5.87
N ALA A 98 -0.93 10.52 -6.24
CA ALA A 98 -1.82 9.81 -5.33
C ALA A 98 -1.10 8.64 -4.66
N PHE A 99 -1.54 8.28 -3.46
CA PHE A 99 -1.11 7.06 -2.79
C PHE A 99 -1.95 5.88 -3.28
N LEU A 100 -1.28 4.89 -3.86
CA LEU A 100 -1.89 3.62 -4.26
C LEU A 100 -1.29 2.50 -3.42
N ARG A 101 -2.12 1.72 -2.73
CA ARG A 101 -1.67 0.62 -1.86
C ARG A 101 -2.05 -0.77 -2.39
N GLY A 102 -1.28 -1.79 -1.99
CA GLY A 102 -1.60 -3.22 -2.16
C GLY A 102 -1.26 -3.83 -3.52
N ALA A 103 -1.27 -3.03 -4.58
CA ALA A 103 -1.07 -3.42 -5.98
C ALA A 103 -2.26 -4.12 -6.67
N ALA A 104 -2.22 -4.17 -8.01
CA ALA A 104 -3.21 -4.88 -8.82
C ALA A 104 -2.78 -6.33 -9.09
N PHE A 105 -3.72 -7.16 -9.55
CA PHE A 105 -3.54 -8.59 -9.79
C PHE A 105 -2.34 -8.98 -10.68
N TYR A 106 -1.89 -8.09 -11.56
CA TYR A 106 -0.76 -8.33 -12.47
C TYR A 106 0.59 -7.86 -11.91
N ASN A 107 0.62 -7.26 -10.70
CA ASN A 107 1.78 -6.54 -10.19
C ASN A 107 2.83 -7.41 -9.48
N HIS A 108 2.74 -8.75 -9.49
CA HIS A 108 3.75 -9.68 -8.98
C HIS A 108 4.46 -9.20 -7.69
N ALA A 109 5.76 -8.91 -7.77
CA ALA A 109 6.59 -8.49 -6.63
C ALA A 109 6.19 -7.17 -5.99
N LEU A 110 5.47 -6.30 -6.70
CA LEU A 110 4.98 -5.04 -6.16
C LEU A 110 3.76 -5.24 -5.24
N ALA A 111 3.06 -6.37 -5.36
CA ALA A 111 1.93 -6.70 -4.51
C ALA A 111 2.35 -7.12 -3.10
N GLY A 112 1.63 -6.62 -2.11
CA GLY A 112 1.85 -6.93 -0.69
C GLY A 112 1.35 -5.85 0.25
N VAL A 113 1.40 -6.12 1.55
CA VAL A 113 0.87 -5.21 2.58
C VAL A 113 1.63 -3.87 2.67
N TYR A 114 2.89 -3.85 2.21
CA TYR A 114 3.71 -2.65 2.01
C TYR A 114 3.84 -2.24 0.53
N GLY A 115 3.05 -2.86 -0.37
CA GLY A 115 2.95 -2.43 -1.76
C GLY A 115 2.46 -0.99 -1.84
N LEU A 116 3.28 -0.10 -2.40
CA LEU A 116 2.98 1.33 -2.49
C LEU A 116 3.41 1.86 -3.87
N SER A 117 2.56 2.65 -4.51
CA SER A 117 2.87 3.29 -5.79
C SER A 117 2.41 4.74 -5.84
N PHE A 118 3.19 5.55 -6.54
CA PHE A 118 2.90 6.96 -6.84
C PHE A 118 2.80 7.23 -8.35
N SER A 119 2.44 6.20 -9.13
CA SER A 119 2.44 6.29 -10.60
C SER A 119 1.35 7.19 -11.19
N LEU A 120 0.32 7.55 -10.41
CA LEU A 120 -0.84 8.30 -10.89
C LEU A 120 -0.95 9.67 -10.22
N ALA A 121 -1.37 10.67 -11.01
CA ALA A 121 -1.78 11.97 -10.49
C ALA A 121 -3.22 11.89 -9.93
N PRO A 122 -3.60 12.76 -8.98
CA PRO A 122 -4.97 12.86 -8.55
C PRO A 122 -5.95 13.08 -9.72
N GLY A 123 -7.10 12.39 -9.72
CA GLY A 123 -8.10 12.49 -10.78
C GLY A 123 -7.80 11.66 -12.05
N SER A 124 -6.70 10.90 -12.10
CA SER A 124 -6.46 9.95 -13.19
C SER A 124 -7.62 8.94 -13.29
N PRO A 125 -8.21 8.70 -14.47
CA PRO A 125 -9.21 7.65 -14.67
C PRO A 125 -8.54 6.27 -14.81
N GLY A 126 -9.26 5.19 -14.47
CA GLY A 126 -8.74 3.84 -14.63
C GLY A 126 -9.59 2.76 -13.96
N ASP A 127 -9.37 1.52 -14.39
CA ASP A 127 -10.08 0.30 -13.99
C ASP A 127 -9.28 -0.59 -13.02
N ARG A 128 -8.06 -0.16 -12.67
CA ARG A 128 -7.09 -0.94 -11.88
C ARG A 128 -6.88 -0.40 -10.47
N PHE A 129 -7.76 0.49 -10.04
CA PHE A 129 -7.80 1.01 -8.68
C PHE A 129 -9.25 1.19 -8.24
N GLY A 130 -9.48 1.01 -6.94
CA GLY A 130 -10.71 1.37 -6.25
C GLY A 130 -10.40 2.31 -5.09
N PHE A 131 -11.42 2.75 -4.37
CA PHE A 131 -11.25 3.53 -3.14
C PHE A 131 -12.09 2.93 -2.03
N ARG A 132 -11.68 3.18 -0.79
CA ARG A 132 -12.45 2.86 0.40
C ARG A 132 -12.77 4.15 1.14
N ALA A 133 -14.07 4.41 1.33
CA ALA A 133 -14.48 5.45 2.25
C ALA A 133 -14.19 5.00 3.69
N THR A 134 -13.44 5.83 4.42
CA THR A 134 -13.24 5.73 5.87
C THR A 134 -13.94 6.90 6.55
N TYR A 135 -14.25 6.75 7.83
CA TYR A 135 -14.82 7.80 8.66
C TYR A 135 -14.03 7.83 9.96
N TYR A 136 -13.72 9.03 10.46
CA TYR A 136 -13.02 9.28 11.71
C TYR A 136 -13.95 9.99 12.69
#